data_AF-A0A831K9Q8-F1
#
_entry.id   AF-A0A831K9Q8-F1
#
_cell.length_a   1.000
_cell.length_b   1.000
_cell.length_c   1.000
_cell.angle_alpha   90.00
_cell.angle_beta   90.00
_cell.angle_gamma   90.00
#
_symmetry.space_group_name_H-M   'P 1'
#
loop_
_entity.id
_entity.type
_entity.pdbx_description
1 polymer ?
#
loop_
_entity_poly.entity_id
_entity_poly.type
_entity_poly.pdbx_seq_one_letter_code
_entity_poly.pdbx_strand_id
1 'polypeptide(L)'
;PLFVRKRRPGDRFQPLGMRHSKTLKRFLMDRKVPRPDRDGLPVVTDREGTIIWIGGVEISQMIALKAGIPSEAYLLRLNGTTPGNDYGCYIK
;
A
#
# COMPACT_ATOMS: atom_id res chain seq x y z
N PRO A 1 -6.59 14.22 -2.25
CA PRO A 1 -7.30 13.16 -2.99
C PRO A 1 -6.47 11.87 -3.04
N LEU A 2 -7.13 10.73 -3.04
CA LEU A 2 -6.49 9.42 -3.18
C LEU A 2 -6.75 8.85 -4.57
N PHE A 3 -5.75 8.18 -5.12
CA PHE A 3 -5.82 7.53 -6.42
C PHE A 3 -5.51 6.05 -6.26
N VAL A 4 -6.22 5.20 -7.00
CA VAL A 4 -5.96 3.76 -7.05
C VAL A 4 -5.47 3.40 -8.44
N ARG A 5 -4.35 2.69 -8.53
CA ARG A 5 -3.79 2.24 -9.81
C ARG A 5 -3.11 0.88 -9.67
N LYS A 6 -2.77 0.27 -10.80
CA LYS A 6 -1.82 -0.84 -10.85
C LYS A 6 -0.41 -0.38 -10.50
N ARG A 7 0.42 -1.30 -10.05
CA ARG A 7 1.86 -1.06 -9.89
C ARG A 7 2.51 -0.66 -11.22
N ARG A 8 3.54 0.18 -11.14
CA ARG A 8 4.36 0.63 -12.28
C ARG A 8 5.81 0.19 -12.07
N PRO A 9 6.56 -0.11 -13.14
CA PRO A 9 8.00 -0.32 -13.03
C PRO A 9 8.67 0.88 -12.35
N GLY A 10 9.57 0.60 -11.40
CA GLY A 10 10.27 1.65 -10.67
C GLY A 10 9.52 2.21 -9.45
N ASP A 11 8.27 1.80 -9.20
CA ASP A 11 7.53 2.21 -7.99
C ASP A 11 8.37 2.00 -6.72
N ARG A 12 8.38 3.01 -5.85
CA ARG A 12 9.06 2.98 -4.55
C ARG A 12 8.15 3.48 -3.45
N PHE A 13 8.33 2.92 -2.26
CA PHE A 13 7.67 3.39 -1.05
C PHE A 13 8.52 3.02 0.16
N GLN A 14 8.18 3.56 1.33
CA GLN A 14 8.84 3.22 2.59
C GLN A 14 7.97 2.21 3.35
N PRO A 15 8.38 0.92 3.44
CA PRO A 15 7.64 -0.07 4.20
C PRO A 15 7.57 0.27 5.69
N LEU A 16 6.57 -0.25 6.39
CA LEU A 16 6.43 -0.02 7.83
C LEU A 16 7.70 -0.44 8.59
N GLY A 17 8.11 0.40 9.54
CA GLY A 17 9.30 0.20 10.37
C GLY A 17 10.64 0.38 9.66
N MET A 18 10.67 0.59 8.34
CA MET A 18 11.90 0.85 7.59
C MET A 18 12.22 2.35 7.56
N ARG A 19 13.51 2.70 7.61
CA ARG A 19 13.98 4.09 7.47
C ARG A 19 14.13 4.57 6.03
N HIS A 20 14.19 3.65 5.07
CA HIS A 20 14.52 3.95 3.67
C HIS A 20 13.48 3.40 2.70
N SER A 21 13.38 4.04 1.54
CA SER A 21 12.48 3.62 0.47
C SER A 21 13.03 2.40 -0.28
N LYS A 22 12.13 1.50 -0.66
CA LYS A 22 12.41 0.27 -1.38
C LYS A 22 11.57 0.20 -2.64
N THR A 23 12.10 -0.44 -3.69
CA THR A 23 11.29 -0.70 -4.88
C THR A 23 10.18 -1.68 -4.54
N LEU A 24 8.98 -1.42 -5.07
CA LEU A 24 7.80 -2.26 -4.88
C LEU A 24 8.07 -3.68 -5.39
N LYS A 25 8.79 -3.82 -6.51
CA LYS A 25 9.24 -5.13 -7.04
C LYS A 25 10.01 -5.93 -5.99
N ARG A 26 11.04 -5.34 -5.37
CA ARG A 26 11.87 -6.04 -4.37
C ARG A 26 11.08 -6.30 -3.10
N PHE A 27 10.25 -5.35 -2.68
CA PHE A 27 9.38 -5.53 -1.52
C PHE A 27 8.44 -6.74 -1.67
N LEU A 28 7.74 -6.86 -2.81
CA LEU A 28 6.83 -7.98 -3.08
C LEU A 28 7.56 -9.32 -3.21
N MET A 29 8.81 -9.31 -3.70
CA MET A 29 9.66 -10.51 -3.69
C MET A 29 9.98 -10.95 -2.27
N ASP A 30 10.41 -10.02 -1.41
CA ASP A 30 10.82 -10.34 -0.05
C ASP A 30 9.63 -10.77 0.82
N ARG A 31 8.43 -10.25 0.53
CA ARG A 31 7.15 -10.71 1.10
C ARG A 31 6.62 -12.00 0.49
N LYS A 32 7.36 -12.61 -0.45
CA LYS A 32 6.98 -13.85 -1.14
C LYS A 32 5.61 -13.80 -1.81
N VAL A 33 5.17 -12.61 -2.26
CA VAL A 33 3.92 -12.47 -3.02
C VAL A 33 4.07 -13.23 -4.35
N PRO A 34 3.19 -14.16 -4.71
CA PRO A 34 3.27 -14.90 -5.98
C PRO A 34 3.28 -13.97 -7.18
N ARG A 35 4.10 -14.27 -8.20
CA ARG A 35 4.23 -13.41 -9.39
C ARG A 35 2.90 -13.08 -10.07
N PRO A 36 1.96 -14.04 -10.27
CA PRO A 36 0.68 -13.77 -10.92
C PRO A 36 -0.16 -12.71 -10.20
N ASP A 37 -0.05 -12.65 -8.88
CA ASP A 37 -0.89 -11.78 -8.04
C ASP A 37 -0.36 -10.34 -8.02
N ARG A 38 0.94 -10.14 -8.26
CA ARG A 38 1.61 -8.82 -8.06
C ARG A 38 1.04 -7.72 -8.94
N ASP A 39 0.60 -8.03 -10.15
CA ASP A 39 0.04 -7.04 -11.08
C ASP A 39 -1.44 -6.74 -10.80
N GLY A 40 -2.11 -7.61 -10.04
CA GLY A 40 -3.48 -7.43 -9.56
C GLY A 40 -3.60 -6.58 -8.29
N LEU A 41 -2.51 -6.44 -7.53
CA LEU A 41 -2.51 -5.64 -6.30
C LEU A 41 -2.82 -4.16 -6.58
N PRO A 42 -3.83 -3.58 -5.91
CA PRO A 42 -4.07 -2.15 -6.03
C PRO A 42 -3.00 -1.38 -5.25
N VAL A 43 -2.48 -0.33 -5.89
CA VAL A 43 -1.55 0.63 -5.31
C VAL A 43 -2.31 1.92 -5.10
N VAL A 44 -2.47 2.32 -3.85
CA VAL A 44 -3.10 3.58 -3.46
C VAL A 44 -2.03 4.64 -3.30
N THR A 45 -2.24 5.78 -3.96
CA THR A 45 -1.32 6.92 -3.93
C THR A 45 -2.03 8.21 -3.55
N ASP A 46 -1.25 9.19 -3.11
CA ASP A 46 -1.70 10.58 -3.08
C ASP A 46 -1.67 11.21 -4.49
N ARG A 47 -1.87 12.54 -4.55
CA ARG A 47 -1.87 13.33 -5.78
C ARG A 47 -0.49 13.42 -6.45
N GLU A 48 0.58 13.34 -5.68
CA GLU A 48 1.96 13.42 -6.18
C GLU A 48 2.45 12.06 -6.69
N GLY A 49 1.67 11.01 -6.45
CA GLY A 49 2.02 9.64 -6.82
C GLY A 49 2.78 8.89 -5.72
N THR A 50 2.90 9.48 -4.52
CA THR A 50 3.48 8.81 -3.35
C THR A 50 2.60 7.64 -2.96
N ILE A 51 3.19 6.45 -2.88
CA ILE A 51 2.48 5.24 -2.47
C ILE A 51 2.23 5.30 -0.96
N ILE A 52 0.96 5.20 -0.59
CA ILE A 52 0.51 5.17 0.80
C ILE A 52 0.04 3.78 1.24
N TRP A 53 -0.43 2.94 0.31
CA TRP A 53 -0.89 1.59 0.62
C TRP A 53 -0.79 0.66 -0.59
N ILE A 54 -0.34 -0.58 -0.34
CA ILE A 54 -0.43 -1.70 -1.27
C ILE A 54 -1.52 -2.62 -0.73
N GLY A 55 -2.64 -2.71 -1.45
CA GLY A 55 -3.81 -3.47 -1.02
C GLY A 55 -3.47 -4.91 -0.64
N GLY A 56 -3.91 -5.34 0.54
CA GLY A 56 -3.66 -6.69 1.05
C GLY A 56 -2.20 -6.99 1.44
N VAL A 57 -1.28 -6.02 1.35
CA VAL A 57 0.13 -6.25 1.67
C VAL A 57 0.63 -5.36 2.79
N GLU A 58 0.67 -4.03 2.61
CA GLU A 58 1.26 -3.13 3.61
C GLU A 58 0.94 -1.65 3.33
N ILE A 59 0.76 -0.86 4.40
CA ILE A 59 0.73 0.61 4.34
C ILE A 59 2.14 1.20 4.32
N SER A 60 2.28 2.42 3.82
CA SER A 60 3.54 3.17 3.87
C SER A 60 3.81 3.69 5.28
N GLN A 61 5.09 3.70 5.67
CA GLN A 61 5.56 4.34 6.90
C GLN A 61 5.16 5.81 7.00
N MET A 62 4.95 6.47 5.86
CA MET A 62 4.56 7.89 5.79
C MET A 62 3.19 8.17 6.41
N ILE A 63 2.29 7.18 6.41
CA ILE A 63 0.93 7.30 6.94
C ILE A 63 0.72 6.46 8.21
N ALA A 64 1.80 5.91 8.78
CA ALA A 64 1.72 5.09 9.96
C ALA A 64 1.23 5.92 11.17
N LEU A 65 0.26 5.37 11.90
CA LEU A 65 -0.20 5.95 13.15
C LEU A 65 0.92 5.88 14.19
N LYS A 66 1.12 6.98 14.92
CA LYS A 66 2.06 7.07 16.02
C LYS A 66 1.31 6.89 17.33
N ALA A 67 1.78 5.98 18.18
CA ALA A 67 1.20 5.78 19.50
C ALA A 67 1.26 7.09 20.32
N GLY A 68 0.21 7.34 21.09
CA GLY A 68 0.11 8.54 21.95
C GLY A 68 -0.16 9.85 21.22
N ILE A 69 -0.29 9.85 19.89
CA ILE A 69 -0.70 11.03 19.13
C ILE A 69 -2.18 10.85 18.73
N PRO A 70 -3.12 11.62 19.33
CA PRO A 70 -4.50 11.66 18.87
C PRO A 70 -4.52 11.92 17.36
N SER A 71 -5.15 11.00 16.64
CA SER A 71 -5.14 11.00 15.19
C SER A 71 -6.55 10.66 14.72
N GLU A 72 -7.07 11.46 13.80
CA GLU A 72 -8.21 11.02 13.00
C GLU A 72 -7.72 9.94 12.04
N ALA A 73 -8.49 8.86 11.90
CA ALA A 73 -8.14 7.74 11.06
C ALA A 73 -9.35 7.34 10.23
N TYR A 74 -9.10 6.96 8.99
CA TYR A 74 -10.11 6.58 8.02
C TYR A 74 -9.91 5.10 7.64
N LEU A 75 -11.00 4.34 7.60
CA LEU A 75 -11.00 2.98 7.07
C LEU A 75 -11.17 3.04 5.55
N LEU A 76 -10.16 2.60 4.82
CA LEU A 76 -10.26 2.35 3.38
C LEU A 76 -10.57 0.89 3.12
N ARG A 77 -11.57 0.64 2.29
CA ARG A 77 -11.88 -0.68 1.73
C ARG A 77 -11.90 -0.59 0.21
N LEU A 78 -11.10 -1.44 -0.43
CA LEU A 78 -11.12 -1.66 -1.87
C LEU A 78 -11.81 -3.00 -2.11
N ASN A 79 -12.94 -2.96 -2.81
CA ASN A 79 -13.67 -4.16 -3.18
C ASN A 79 -13.11 -4.68 -4.50
N GLY A 80 -12.72 -5.95 -4.52
CA GLY A 80 -12.26 -6.60 -5.74
C GLY A 80 -13.43 -6.87 -6.68
N THR A 81 -13.16 -6.92 -7.99
CA THR A 81 -14.16 -7.37 -8.98
C THR A 81 -14.26 -8.89 -9.07
N THR A 82 -13.38 -9.62 -8.39
CA THR A 82 -13.34 -11.08 -8.32
C THR A 82 -13.61 -11.51 -6.87
N PRO A 83 -14.44 -12.55 -6.63
CA PRO A 83 -14.66 -13.08 -5.29
C PRO A 83 -13.33 -13.39 -4.58
N GLY A 84 -13.18 -12.89 -3.34
CA GLY A 84 -11.97 -13.10 -2.52
C GLY A 84 -10.89 -12.02 -2.64
N ASN A 85 -11.07 -10.98 -3.47
CA ASN A 85 -10.09 -9.88 -3.65
C ASN A 85 -10.47 -8.58 -2.91
N ASP A 86 -11.02 -8.68 -1.71
CA ASP A 86 -11.32 -7.50 -0.89
C ASP A 86 -10.09 -7.11 -0.04
N TYR A 87 -9.73 -5.83 -0.08
CA TYR A 87 -8.58 -5.29 0.65
C TYR A 87 -9.04 -4.19 1.60
N GLY A 88 -8.60 -4.21 2.86
CA GLY A 88 -8.90 -3.16 3.84
C GLY A 88 -7.66 -2.66 4.57
N CYS A 89 -7.62 -1.37 4.92
CA CYS A 89 -6.63 -0.81 5.84
C CYS A 89 -7.13 0.47 6.51
N TYR A 90 -6.51 0.83 7.64
CA TYR A 90 -6.70 2.13 8.29
C TYR A 90 -5.58 3.07 7.87
N ILE A 91 -5.93 4.30 7.46
CA ILE A 91 -4.99 5.35 7.08
C ILE A 91 -5.23 6.62 7.89
N LYS A 92 -4.20 7.46 8.04
CA LYS A 92 -4.27 8.79 8.65
C LYS A 92 -4.33 9.87 7.58
#